data_AF-A0A538QL63-F1
#
_entry.id   AF-A0A538QL63-F1
#
_cell.length_a   1.000
_cell.length_b   1.000
_cell.length_c   1.000
_cell.angle_alpha   90.00
_cell.angle_beta   90.00
_cell.angle_gamma   90.00
#
_symmetry.space_group_name_H-M   'P 1'
#
loop_
_entity.id
_entity.type
_entity.pdbx_description
1 polymer ?
#
loop_
_entity_poly.entity_id
_entity_poly.type
_entity_poly.pdbx_seq_one_letter_code
_entity_poly.pdbx_strand_id
1 'polypeptide(L)'
;MAVATTTKTPTPSRSTMPPVATVYRSADGALHHARCASRMDFMGGRAGLELDFYCLTCCEHVTVTPYVLTRLADAAGLTPARGR
;
A
#
# COMPACT_ATOMS: atom_id res chain seq x y z
N MET A 1 43.94 -32.13 11.77
CA MET A 1 42.96 -31.11 12.20
C MET A 1 41.93 -30.97 11.09
N ALA A 2 40.67 -31.34 11.32
CA ALA A 2 39.63 -31.31 10.28
C ALA A 2 38.78 -30.03 10.42
N VAL A 3 38.72 -29.22 9.37
CA VAL A 3 37.91 -28.00 9.31
C VAL A 3 36.56 -28.35 8.71
N ALA A 4 35.50 -28.23 9.51
CA ALA A 4 34.13 -28.39 9.05
C ALA A 4 33.69 -27.15 8.26
N THR A 5 33.38 -27.31 6.99
CA THR A 5 32.79 -26.27 6.15
C THR A 5 31.27 -26.40 6.21
N THR A 6 30.61 -25.52 6.96
CA THR A 6 29.15 -25.44 6.99
C THR A 6 28.66 -24.67 5.75
N THR A 7 28.05 -25.38 4.81
CA THR A 7 27.32 -24.79 3.69
C THR A 7 26.06 -24.10 4.21
N LYS A 8 26.08 -22.77 4.27
CA LYS A 8 24.90 -21.95 4.60
C LYS A 8 23.94 -21.96 3.41
N THR A 9 22.80 -22.62 3.55
CA THR A 9 21.71 -22.62 2.56
C THR A 9 21.30 -21.17 2.25
N PRO A 10 21.34 -20.73 0.97
CA PRO A 10 20.89 -19.39 0.61
C PRO A 10 19.38 -19.28 0.85
N THR A 11 18.98 -18.45 1.81
CA THR A 11 17.59 -18.03 1.94
C THR A 11 17.23 -17.23 0.70
N PRO A 12 16.19 -17.60 -0.07
CA PRO A 12 15.78 -16.79 -1.21
C PRO A 12 15.46 -15.39 -0.71
N SER A 13 16.12 -14.38 -1.29
CA SER A 13 15.74 -12.98 -1.07
C SER A 13 14.29 -12.85 -1.51
N ARG A 14 13.37 -12.71 -0.54
CA ARG A 14 12.02 -12.28 -0.84
C ARG A 14 12.14 -10.85 -1.32
N SER A 15 11.63 -10.57 -2.51
CA SER A 15 11.29 -9.19 -2.90
C SER A 15 10.54 -8.57 -1.72
N THR A 16 10.99 -7.40 -1.22
CA THR A 16 10.31 -6.69 -0.13
C THR A 16 8.85 -6.63 -0.52
N MET A 17 8.02 -7.42 0.18
CA MET A 17 6.59 -7.50 -0.08
C MET A 17 6.10 -6.06 -0.13
N PRO A 18 5.40 -5.61 -1.20
CA PRO A 18 4.71 -4.33 -1.11
C PRO A 18 3.87 -4.44 0.15
N PRO A 19 4.05 -3.55 1.13
CA PRO A 19 3.29 -3.65 2.37
C PRO A 19 1.83 -3.73 1.97
N VAL A 20 1.11 -4.73 2.46
CA VAL A 20 -0.32 -4.92 2.17
C VAL A 20 -1.00 -3.57 2.37
N ALA A 21 -1.32 -2.90 1.27
CA ALA A 21 -1.84 -1.55 1.28
C ALA A 21 -3.33 -1.65 1.01
N THR A 22 -4.13 -0.98 1.83
CA THR A 22 -5.55 -0.76 1.54
C THR A 22 -5.70 0.37 0.53
N VAL A 23 -4.87 1.42 0.64
CA VAL A 23 -4.95 2.61 -0.20
C VAL A 23 -3.57 3.12 -0.61
N TYR A 24 -3.51 3.81 -1.75
CA TYR A 24 -2.30 4.50 -2.22
C TYR A 24 -2.66 5.86 -2.82
N ARG A 25 -1.71 6.79 -2.87
CA ARG A 25 -1.89 8.06 -3.60
C ARG A 25 -1.49 7.87 -5.04
N SER A 26 -2.40 8.14 -5.97
CA SER A 26 -2.12 8.09 -7.41
C SER A 26 -1.48 9.40 -7.88
N ALA A 27 -0.98 9.43 -9.11
CA ALA A 27 -0.32 10.60 -9.70
C ALA A 27 -1.27 11.80 -9.90
N ASP A 28 -2.58 11.57 -9.86
CA ASP A 28 -3.62 12.61 -9.82
C ASP A 28 -3.74 13.28 -8.43
N GLY A 29 -2.95 12.82 -7.45
CA GLY A 29 -2.96 13.27 -6.07
C GLY A 29 -4.12 12.70 -5.24
N ALA A 30 -5.01 11.91 -5.85
CA ALA A 30 -6.17 11.33 -5.20
C ALA A 30 -5.84 10.00 -4.51
N LEU A 31 -6.70 9.61 -3.58
CA LEU A 31 -6.62 8.32 -2.93
C LEU A 31 -7.26 7.24 -3.82
N HIS A 32 -6.54 6.15 -4.04
CA HIS A 32 -7.01 5.01 -4.82
C HIS A 32 -7.03 3.76 -3.95
N HIS A 33 -8.02 2.91 -4.18
CA HIS A 33 -8.14 1.63 -3.51
C HIS A 33 -7.14 0.64 -4.10
N ALA A 34 -6.30 0.03 -3.28
CA ALA A 34 -5.25 -0.88 -3.75
C ALA A 34 -5.80 -2.11 -4.47
N ARG A 35 -6.97 -2.63 -4.05
CA ARG A 35 -7.59 -3.81 -4.66
C ARG A 35 -8.26 -3.50 -6.00
N CYS A 36 -8.94 -2.37 -6.11
CA CYS A 36 -9.71 -2.00 -7.31
C CYS A 36 -8.94 -1.13 -8.29
N ALA A 37 -7.79 -0.58 -7.87
CA ALA A 37 -7.03 0.45 -8.58
C ALA A 37 -7.92 1.63 -9.04
N SER A 38 -8.99 1.91 -8.28
CA SER A 38 -9.97 2.94 -8.59
C SER A 38 -9.91 4.05 -7.55
N ARG A 39 -10.20 5.27 -7.99
CA ARG A 39 -10.32 6.43 -7.10
C ARG A 39 -11.38 6.16 -6.03
N MET A 40 -11.08 6.58 -4.80
CA MET A 40 -12.03 6.54 -3.69
C MET A 40 -12.73 7.87 -3.51
N ASP A 41 -13.99 7.82 -3.10
CA ASP A 41 -14.78 9.00 -2.79
C ASP A 41 -14.65 9.37 -1.32
N PHE A 42 -14.52 10.67 -1.05
CA PHE A 42 -14.46 11.19 0.30
C PHE A 42 -15.86 11.31 0.90
N MET A 43 -16.09 10.61 2.01
CA MET A 43 -17.40 10.55 2.66
C MET A 43 -17.54 11.55 3.82
N GLY A 44 -16.44 12.15 4.26
CA GLY A 44 -16.43 13.10 5.36
C GLY A 44 -15.35 12.78 6.39
N GLY A 45 -15.36 13.54 7.48
CA GLY A 45 -14.46 13.32 8.62
C GLY A 45 -15.22 13.01 9.90
N ARG A 46 -14.59 12.25 10.79
CA ARG A 46 -15.11 11.95 12.14
C ARG A 46 -14.28 12.69 13.18
N ALA A 47 -14.95 13.53 13.97
CA ALA A 47 -14.34 14.31 15.06
C ALA A 47 -13.08 15.12 14.67
N GLY A 48 -12.86 15.38 13.37
CA GLY A 48 -11.64 16.01 12.86
C GLY A 48 -10.36 15.16 12.94
N LEU A 49 -10.46 13.88 13.34
CA LEU A 49 -9.32 12.98 13.56
C LEU A 49 -9.19 11.92 12.49
N GLU A 50 -10.30 11.55 11.88
CA GLU A 50 -10.38 10.50 10.88
C GLU A 50 -11.08 11.01 9.62
N LEU A 51 -10.69 10.47 8.49
CA LEU A 51 -11.22 10.73 7.16
C LEU A 51 -11.73 9.41 6.60
N ASP A 52 -12.97 9.44 6.12
CA ASP A 52 -13.66 8.27 5.58
C ASP A 52 -13.63 8.30 4.04
N PHE A 53 -13.28 7.16 3.46
CA PHE A 53 -13.25 6.95 2.02
C PHE A 53 -14.07 5.72 1.63
N TYR A 54 -14.73 5.80 0.49
CA TYR A 54 -15.53 4.71 -0.05
C TYR A 54 -15.10 4.32 -1.45
N CYS A 55 -14.96 3.01 -1.69
CA CYS A 55 -14.72 2.47 -3.02
C CYS A 55 -16.05 2.05 -3.65
N LEU A 56 -16.50 2.76 -4.69
CA LEU A 56 -17.73 2.40 -5.42
C LEU A 56 -17.65 1.06 -6.16
N THR A 57 -16.44 0.56 -6.43
CA THR A 57 -16.24 -0.70 -7.19
C THR A 57 -16.51 -1.94 -6.34
N CYS A 58 -16.05 -1.94 -5.08
CA CYS A 58 -16.14 -3.10 -4.19
C CYS A 58 -16.89 -2.83 -2.89
N CYS A 59 -17.48 -1.63 -2.75
CA CYS A 59 -18.25 -1.20 -1.60
C CYS A 59 -17.46 -1.22 -0.28
N GLU A 60 -16.14 -1.05 -0.34
CA GLU A 60 -15.26 -1.05 0.83
C GLU A 60 -15.14 0.35 1.42
N HIS A 61 -15.23 0.41 2.75
CA HIS A 61 -15.04 1.63 3.52
C HIS A 61 -13.65 1.61 4.15
N VAL A 62 -12.87 2.66 3.92
CA VAL A 62 -11.53 2.82 4.50
C VAL A 62 -11.49 4.12 5.28
N THR A 63 -11.16 4.00 6.57
CA THR A 63 -10.98 5.15 7.46
C THR A 63 -9.49 5.32 7.74
N VAL A 64 -8.98 6.54 7.53
CA VAL A 64 -7.58 6.89 7.76
C VAL A 64 -7.46 8.21 8.51
N THR A 65 -6.41 8.36 9.31
CA THR A 65 -6.11 9.66 9.92
C THR A 65 -5.42 10.59 8.91
N PRO A 66 -5.56 11.92 9.04
CA PRO A 66 -4.84 12.87 8.19
C PRO A 66 -3.32 12.64 8.17
N TYR A 67 -2.77 12.13 9.28
CA TYR A 67 -1.35 11.80 9.41
C TYR A 67 -0.91 10.65 8.49
N VAL A 68 -1.79 9.68 8.19
CA VAL A 68 -1.48 8.62 7.24
C VAL A 68 -1.33 9.19 5.84
N LEU A 69 -2.20 10.15 5.46
CA LEU A 69 -2.18 10.76 4.13
C LEU A 69 -0.89 11.51 3.85
N THR A 70 -0.28 12.15 4.85
CA THR A 70 1.01 12.85 4.68
C THR A 70 2.19 11.90 4.48
N ARG A 71 2.04 10.62 4.83
CA ARG A 71 3.07 9.58 4.66
C ARG A 71 2.88 8.74 3.39
N LEU A 72 1.74 8.84 2.72
CA LEU A 72 1.54 8.14 1.46
C LEU A 72 2.41 8.79 0.38
N ALA A 73 3.38 8.02 -0.10
CA ALA A 73 4.18 8.40 -1.25
C ALA A 73 3.29 8.48 -2.50
N ASP A 74 3.57 9.44 -3.38
CA ASP A 74 2.94 9.48 -4.68
C ASP A 74 3.33 8.22 -5.47
N ALA A 75 2.35 7.58 -6.12
CA ALA A 75 2.54 6.34 -6.88
C ALA A 75 3.61 6.43 -7.98
N ALA A 76 4.12 7.63 -8.31
CA ALA A 76 5.29 7.80 -9.17
C ALA A 76 6.53 7.03 -8.68
N GLY A 77 6.63 6.71 -7.38
CA GLY A 77 7.71 5.89 -6.83
C GLY A 77 7.43 4.38 -6.77
N LEU A 78 6.19 3.96 -6.99
CA LEU A 78 5.76 2.56 -6.96
C LEU A 78 5.62 2.08 -8.41
N THR A 79 6.70 1.55 -8.98
CA THR A 79 6.66 0.94 -10.31
C THR A 79 5.52 -0.09 -10.35
N PRO A 80 4.58 0.00 -11.30
CA PRO A 80 3.53 -1.00 -11.41
C PRO A 80 4.22 -2.34 -11.67
N ALA A 81 4.06 -3.28 -10.73
CA ALA A 81 4.53 -4.64 -10.90
C ALA A 81 3.82 -5.22 -12.13
N ARG A 82 4.51 -5.24 -13.27
CA ARG A 82 4.05 -5.89 -14.49
C ARG A 82 3.95 -7.39 -14.22
N GLY A 83 2.74 -7.86 -13.95
CA GLY A 83 2.40 -9.28 -14.03
C GLY A 83 2.39 -9.73 -15.49
N ARG A 84 3.10 -10.83 -15.77
CA ARG A 84 3.18 -11.52 -17.06
C ARG A 84 2.17 -12.67 -17.08
#